data_AF-A0A1S4DKP3-F1
#
_entry.id   AF-A0A1S4DKP3-F1
#
_cell.length_a   1.000
_cell.length_b   1.000
_cell.length_c   1.000
_cell.angle_alpha   90.00
_cell.angle_beta   90.00
_cell.angle_gamma   90.00
#
_symmetry.space_group_name_H-M   'P 1'
#
loop_
_entity.id
_entity.type
_entity.pdbx_description
1 polymer ?
#
loop_
_entity_poly.entity_id
_entity_poly.type
_entity_poly.pdbx_seq_one_letter_code
_entity_poly.pdbx_strand_id
1 'polypeptide(L)'
;MGGGAGVSVRGRFRVATEKSVFSMPEIALGFFPNIGASYCLSRLPGFFGEYAGLTGARLDGAEMLACGLATHFVSSTVYYLNSQHVLSIFDCFYWKSMAVTNMRM
;
A
#
# COMPACT_ATOMS: atom_id res chain seq x y z
N MET A 1 2.40 -3.88 2.23
CA MET A 1 2.00 -3.81 3.66
C MET A 1 3.17 -3.30 4.47
N GLY A 2 2.90 -2.63 5.58
CA GLY A 2 3.94 -2.16 6.50
C GLY A 2 4.95 -1.21 5.89
N GLY A 3 6.25 -1.47 6.08
CA GLY A 3 7.32 -0.61 5.58
C GLY A 3 7.31 -0.34 4.08
N GLY A 4 6.97 -1.33 3.24
CA GLY A 4 6.82 -1.12 1.80
C GLY A 4 5.68 -0.15 1.46
N ALA A 5 4.65 -0.13 2.30
CA ALA A 5 3.53 0.80 2.18
C ALA A 5 3.99 2.24 2.51
N GLY A 6 4.77 2.42 3.59
CA GLY A 6 5.31 3.72 3.98
C GLY A 6 6.26 4.34 2.96
N VAL A 7 7.10 3.52 2.31
CA VAL A 7 8.01 4.00 1.24
C VAL A 7 7.21 4.40 -0.01
N SER A 8 6.26 3.57 -0.42
CA SER A 8 5.47 3.80 -1.65
C SER A 8 4.63 5.08 -1.58
N VAL A 9 4.10 5.39 -0.41
CA VAL A 9 3.18 6.51 -0.21
C VAL A 9 3.88 7.88 -0.34
N ARG A 10 5.20 7.94 -0.25
CA ARG A 10 6.00 9.16 -0.44
C ARG A 10 6.37 9.43 -1.91
N GLY A 11 6.15 8.46 -2.80
CA GLY A 11 6.37 8.63 -4.23
C GLY A 11 5.44 9.68 -4.82
N ARG A 12 5.94 10.50 -5.76
CA ARG A 12 5.11 11.47 -6.50
C ARG A 12 4.04 10.78 -7.35
N PHE A 13 4.37 9.59 -7.85
CA PHE A 13 3.47 8.74 -8.59
C PHE A 13 3.20 7.48 -7.78
N ARG A 14 1.92 7.20 -7.51
CA ARG A 14 1.46 6.09 -6.67
C ARG A 14 0.43 5.33 -7.46
N VAL A 15 0.77 4.10 -7.77
CA VAL A 15 0.15 3.37 -8.86
C VAL A 15 -0.45 2.10 -8.27
N ALA A 16 -1.78 2.05 -8.23
CA ALA A 16 -2.55 0.96 -7.66
C ALA A 16 -3.12 0.05 -8.76
N THR A 17 -3.36 -1.20 -8.42
CA THR A 17 -3.88 -2.21 -9.33
C THR A 17 -4.98 -3.00 -8.63
N GLU A 18 -5.74 -3.81 -9.36
CA GLU A 18 -6.72 -4.73 -8.75
C GLU A 18 -6.09 -5.75 -7.77
N LYS A 19 -4.76 -5.95 -7.81
CA LYS A 19 -4.03 -6.85 -6.91
C LYS A 19 -3.31 -6.13 -5.76
N SER A 20 -3.32 -4.79 -5.75
CA SER A 20 -2.60 -4.04 -4.72
C SER A 20 -3.43 -3.99 -3.44
N VAL A 21 -2.83 -4.41 -2.33
CA VAL A 21 -3.42 -4.32 -1.00
C VAL A 21 -2.53 -3.48 -0.09
N PHE A 22 -3.09 -2.41 0.43
CA PHE A 22 -2.46 -1.54 1.42
C PHE A 22 -2.95 -1.89 2.81
N SER A 23 -2.04 -2.07 3.76
CA SER A 23 -2.37 -2.19 5.17
C SER A 23 -1.15 -1.92 6.04
N MET A 24 -1.44 -1.53 7.27
CA MET A 24 -0.48 -1.27 8.35
C MET A 24 -0.72 -2.29 9.47
N PRO A 25 -0.27 -3.54 9.33
CA PRO A 25 -0.48 -4.59 10.33
C PRO A 25 0.35 -4.38 11.62
N GLU A 26 1.16 -3.32 11.70
CA GLU A 26 2.01 -2.99 12.86
C GLU A 26 1.22 -2.92 14.16
N ILE A 27 -0.02 -2.43 14.12
CA ILE A 27 -0.86 -2.30 15.31
C ILE A 27 -1.24 -3.66 15.90
N ALA A 28 -1.45 -4.67 15.05
CA ALA A 28 -1.72 -6.03 15.51
C ALA A 28 -0.51 -6.65 16.25
N LEU A 29 0.70 -6.11 16.02
CA LEU A 29 1.93 -6.49 16.71
C LEU A 29 2.22 -5.61 17.95
N GLY A 30 1.34 -4.65 18.28
CA GLY A 30 1.58 -3.67 19.34
C GLY A 30 2.55 -2.54 18.96
N PHE A 31 2.84 -2.38 17.67
CA PHE A 31 3.66 -1.29 17.15
C PHE A 31 2.82 -0.16 16.55
N PHE A 32 3.33 1.06 16.60
CA PHE A 32 2.70 2.20 15.95
C PHE A 32 2.98 2.20 14.43
N PRO A 33 2.13 2.85 13.60
CA PRO A 33 2.39 3.01 12.18
C PRO A 33 3.72 3.73 11.95
N ASN A 34 4.72 3.02 11.42
CA ASN A 34 6.08 3.51 11.30
C ASN A 34 6.39 4.03 9.88
N ILE A 35 7.64 4.40 9.61
CA ILE A 35 8.15 4.73 8.26
C ILE A 35 7.40 5.92 7.60
N GLY A 36 6.90 6.84 8.44
CA GLY A 36 6.18 8.04 8.00
C GLY A 36 4.77 7.75 7.50
N ALA A 37 4.21 6.57 7.77
CA ALA A 37 2.81 6.30 7.52
C ALA A 37 1.91 7.27 8.30
N SER A 38 2.23 7.57 9.56
CA SER A 38 1.49 8.58 10.36
C SER A 38 1.41 9.92 9.64
N TYR A 39 2.48 10.35 8.96
CA TYR A 39 2.49 11.60 8.21
C TYR A 39 1.51 11.60 7.03
N CYS A 40 1.41 10.49 6.30
CA CYS A 40 0.47 10.40 5.19
C CYS A 40 -0.96 10.15 5.67
N LEU A 41 -1.15 9.26 6.64
CA LEU A 41 -2.46 8.90 7.18
C LEU A 41 -3.14 10.14 7.77
N SER A 42 -2.44 10.98 8.52
CA SER A 42 -2.99 12.23 9.07
C SER A 42 -3.42 13.26 8.00
N ARG A 43 -3.07 13.05 6.73
CA ARG A 43 -3.44 13.94 5.60
C ARG A 43 -4.49 13.33 4.69
N LEU A 44 -4.94 12.12 4.99
CA LEU A 44 -6.07 11.55 4.28
C LEU A 44 -7.35 12.34 4.59
N PRO A 45 -8.27 12.43 3.63
CA PRO A 45 -9.51 13.16 3.83
C PRO A 45 -10.33 12.53 4.97
N GLY A 46 -10.86 13.38 5.85
CA GLY A 46 -11.69 12.97 7.00
C GLY A 46 -10.90 12.22 8.07
N PHE A 47 -11.54 11.24 8.69
CA PHE A 47 -10.95 10.42 9.78
C PHE A 47 -10.41 9.07 9.30
N PHE A 48 -10.28 8.90 7.98
CA PHE A 48 -9.93 7.61 7.40
C PHE A 48 -8.50 7.17 7.74
N GLY A 49 -7.58 8.14 7.89
CA GLY A 49 -6.21 7.86 8.31
C GLY A 49 -6.10 7.35 9.73
N GLU A 50 -6.89 7.92 10.65
CA GLU A 50 -6.96 7.44 12.04
C GLU A 50 -7.58 6.05 12.10
N TYR A 51 -8.64 5.80 11.34
CA TYR A 51 -9.25 4.49 11.23
C TYR A 51 -8.25 3.45 10.70
N ALA A 52 -7.62 3.69 9.55
CA ALA A 52 -6.66 2.76 8.96
C ALA A 52 -5.42 2.57 9.84
N GLY A 53 -4.98 3.63 10.52
CA GLY A 53 -3.92 3.59 11.51
C GLY A 53 -4.28 2.70 12.70
N LEU A 54 -5.40 2.96 13.38
CA LEU A 54 -5.80 2.30 14.63
C LEU A 54 -6.28 0.86 14.45
N THR A 55 -6.91 0.56 13.32
CA THR A 55 -7.48 -0.77 13.06
C THR A 55 -6.54 -1.69 12.29
N GLY A 56 -5.55 -1.14 11.60
CA GLY A 56 -4.74 -1.89 10.65
C GLY A 56 -5.54 -2.44 9.46
N ALA A 57 -6.65 -1.77 9.09
CA ALA A 57 -7.54 -2.20 8.01
C ALA A 57 -6.78 -2.42 6.68
N ARG A 58 -7.27 -3.40 5.91
CA ARG A 58 -6.80 -3.68 4.56
C ARG A 58 -7.60 -2.87 3.56
N LEU A 59 -6.89 -2.15 2.70
CA LEU A 59 -7.44 -1.33 1.65
C LEU A 59 -7.06 -1.91 0.30
N ASP A 60 -8.06 -2.09 -0.55
CA ASP A 60 -7.86 -2.55 -1.92
C ASP A 60 -7.44 -1.40 -2.84
N GLY A 61 -6.91 -1.72 -4.01
CA GLY A 61 -6.39 -0.71 -4.94
C GLY A 61 -7.41 0.36 -5.36
N ALA A 62 -8.69 0.00 -5.45
CA ALA A 62 -9.77 0.96 -5.71
C ALA A 62 -10.01 1.91 -4.52
N GLU A 63 -9.98 1.38 -3.30
CA GLU A 63 -10.13 2.16 -2.07
C GLU A 63 -8.92 3.07 -1.84
N MET A 64 -7.72 2.62 -2.20
CA MET A 64 -6.52 3.44 -2.19
C MET A 64 -6.64 4.65 -3.11
N LEU A 65 -7.27 4.50 -4.28
CA LEU A 65 -7.54 5.63 -5.18
C LEU A 65 -8.58 6.57 -4.57
N ALA A 66 -9.67 6.02 -4.02
CA ALA A 66 -10.74 6.80 -3.39
C ALA A 66 -10.25 7.61 -2.18
N CYS A 67 -9.34 7.04 -1.38
CA CYS A 67 -8.76 7.71 -0.22
C CYS A 67 -7.64 8.70 -0.58
N GLY A 68 -7.19 8.74 -1.85
CA GLY A 68 -6.06 9.57 -2.28
C GLY A 68 -4.68 9.03 -1.86
N LEU A 69 -4.59 7.76 -1.47
CA LEU A 69 -3.34 7.03 -1.25
C LEU A 69 -2.67 6.65 -2.58
N ALA A 70 -3.46 6.35 -3.61
CA ALA A 70 -3.00 6.15 -4.97
C ALA A 70 -3.38 7.37 -5.83
N THR A 71 -2.55 7.67 -6.83
CA THR A 71 -2.84 8.72 -7.82
C THR A 71 -3.36 8.13 -9.13
N HIS A 72 -2.93 6.92 -9.47
CA HIS A 72 -3.34 6.23 -10.70
C HIS A 72 -3.78 4.82 -10.36
N PHE A 73 -4.79 4.35 -11.07
CA PHE A 73 -5.24 2.96 -11.04
C PHE A 73 -5.17 2.40 -12.47
N VAL A 74 -4.44 1.30 -12.66
CA VAL A 74 -4.41 0.60 -13.96
C VAL A 74 -4.70 -0.88 -13.72
N SER A 75 -5.19 -1.58 -14.74
CA SER A 75 -5.41 -3.03 -14.65
C SER A 75 -4.10 -3.80 -14.71
N SER A 76 -4.00 -4.87 -13.92
CA SER A 76 -2.79 -5.71 -13.85
C SER A 76 -2.38 -6.25 -15.21
N THR A 77 -3.35 -6.56 -16.08
CA THR A 77 -3.14 -7.03 -17.45
C THR A 77 -2.32 -6.05 -18.30
N VAL A 78 -2.53 -4.75 -18.14
CA VAL A 78 -1.85 -3.70 -18.94
C VAL A 78 -0.47 -3.37 -18.38
N TYR A 79 -0.24 -3.54 -17.07
CA TYR A 79 1.08 -3.31 -16.47
C TYR A 79 2.14 -4.25 -17.02
N TYR A 80 1.87 -5.56 -17.07
CA TYR A 80 2.89 -6.53 -17.46
C TYR A 80 3.38 -6.35 -18.90
N LEU A 81 2.54 -5.80 -19.78
CA LEU A 81 2.89 -5.55 -21.18
C LEU A 81 3.77 -4.30 -21.36
N ASN A 82 3.72 -3.32 -20.45
CA ASN A 82 4.45 -2.05 -20.54
C ASN A 82 5.64 -1.94 -19.57
N SER A 83 5.95 -3.03 -18.87
CA SER A 83 6.95 -3.07 -17.80
C SER A 83 8.38 -2.68 -18.22
N GLN A 84 8.76 -2.73 -19.50
CA GLN A 84 10.16 -2.42 -19.86
C GLN A 84 10.57 -0.94 -19.70
N HIS A 85 9.64 0.02 -19.65
CA HIS A 85 9.98 1.45 -19.52
C HIS A 85 9.65 2.07 -18.15
N VAL A 86 8.80 1.44 -17.33
CA VAL A 86 8.28 2.02 -16.08
C VAL A 86 8.85 1.33 -14.83
N LEU A 87 9.40 0.12 -14.95
CA LEU A 87 9.93 -0.64 -13.80
C LEU A 87 11.10 0.04 -13.07
N SER A 88 11.85 0.95 -13.71
CA SER A 88 12.98 1.62 -13.03
C SER A 88 12.57 2.61 -11.92
N ILE A 89 11.30 3.01 -11.86
CA ILE A 89 10.79 4.01 -10.89
C ILE A 89 9.79 3.39 -9.89
N PHE A 90 9.15 2.24 -10.22
CA PHE A 90 7.89 1.82 -9.60
C PHE A 90 7.88 0.45 -8.89
N ASP A 91 9.01 -0.22 -8.73
CA ASP A 91 9.11 -1.50 -7.98
C ASP A 91 8.95 -1.36 -6.46
N CYS A 92 7.98 -0.56 -6.02
CA CYS A 92 7.62 -0.42 -4.60
C CYS A 92 6.34 -1.19 -4.23
N PHE A 93 5.58 -1.72 -5.20
CA PHE A 93 4.28 -2.37 -4.95
C PHE A 93 4.15 -3.85 -5.32
N TYR A 94 5.21 -4.49 -5.85
CA TYR A 94 5.22 -5.94 -6.13
C TYR A 94 6.18 -6.68 -5.18
N TRP A 95 5.85 -6.73 -3.88
CA TRP A 95 6.43 -7.79 -3.06
C TRP A 95 5.68 -9.08 -3.38
N LYS A 96 6.36 -9.97 -4.10
CA LYS A 96 5.91 -11.33 -4.41
C LYS A 96 5.35 -11.94 -3.11
N SER A 97 4.08 -12.34 -3.15
CA SER A 97 3.45 -13.14 -2.11
C SER A 97 4.29 -14.40 -1.93
N MET A 98 5.18 -14.40 -0.94
CA MET A 98 5.96 -15.55 -0.53
C MET A 98 6.33 -15.32 0.93
N ALA A 99 5.78 -16.18 1.79
CA ALA A 99 6.04 -16.37 3.22
C ALA A 99 4.99 -15.87 4.24
N VAL A 100 3.69 -16.17 4.07
CA VAL A 100 2.83 -16.60 5.22
C VAL A 100 1.79 -17.64 4.74
N THR A 101 2.26 -18.74 4.18
CA THR A 101 1.46 -19.98 4.03
C THR A 101 2.35 -21.18 4.34
N ASN A 102 2.83 -21.25 5.58
CA ASN A 102 3.17 -22.46 6.36
C ASN A 102 4.08 -22.06 7.52
N MET A 103 3.48 -21.68 8.65
CA MET A 103 4.09 -21.88 9.95
C MET A 103 3.05 -22.65 10.77
N ARG A 104 2.96 -23.96 10.47
CA ARG A 104 2.53 -24.92 11.48
C ARG A 104 3.64 -24.95 12.54
N MET A 105 3.23 -24.95 13.80
CA MET A 105 4.09 -25.13 14.98
C MET A 105 5.04 -26.31 14.83
#